data_AF-A0A7J6N5J0-F1
#
_entry.id   AF-A0A7J6N5J0-F1
#
_cell.length_a   1.000
_cell.length_b   1.000
_cell.length_c   1.000
_cell.angle_alpha   90.00
_cell.angle_beta   90.00
_cell.angle_gamma   90.00
#
_symmetry.space_group_name_H-M   'P 1'
#
loop_
_entity.id
_entity.type
_entity.pdbx_description
1 polymer ?
#
loop_
_entity_poly.entity_id
_entity_poly.type
_entity_poly.pdbx_seq_one_letter_code
_entity_poly.pdbx_strand_id
1 'polypeptide(L)'
;VTLDQLQSVYSKELGGHRESIMAELRATKPVYDGDDNVEGSAQAFIPPPVDVLVRGGHIVFLSVAGTGDSGKSVSMPLGIAKFVEPLRSQYTKQPRPIVVVASSLPKDWHEVRSITDVYFVEGNPVSPFDLSRAGVLSAWAIVIHQAPDNSLGDADGGENEMVDADAGDGG
;
A
#
# COMPACT_ATOMS: atom_id res chain seq x y z
N VAL A 1 -4.48 -36.81 -20.51
CA VAL A 1 -3.56 -36.05 -19.64
C VAL A 1 -3.92 -36.42 -18.20
N THR A 2 -2.99 -37.02 -17.46
CA THR A 2 -3.23 -37.44 -16.06
C THR A 2 -2.96 -36.29 -15.09
N LEU A 3 -3.62 -36.29 -13.93
CA LEU A 3 -3.49 -35.26 -12.88
C LEU A 3 -2.03 -35.06 -12.43
N ASP A 4 -1.24 -36.14 -12.39
CA ASP A 4 0.20 -36.09 -12.10
C ASP A 4 1.01 -35.27 -13.13
N GLN A 5 0.61 -35.29 -14.40
CA GLN A 5 1.31 -34.49 -15.44
C GLN A 5 0.98 -33.01 -15.30
N LEU A 6 -0.24 -32.65 -14.91
CA LEU A 6 -0.60 -31.25 -14.63
C LEU A 6 0.10 -30.74 -13.37
N GLN A 7 0.17 -31.52 -12.28
CA GLN A 7 0.90 -31.12 -11.08
C GLN A 7 2.40 -30.96 -11.33
N SER A 8 3.01 -31.84 -12.13
CA SER A 8 4.43 -31.73 -12.49
C SER A 8 4.73 -30.48 -13.32
N VAL A 9 3.87 -30.12 -14.28
CA VAL A 9 4.01 -28.89 -15.06
C VAL A 9 3.81 -27.65 -14.17
N TYR A 10 2.80 -27.66 -13.30
CA TYR A 10 2.55 -26.56 -12.36
C TYR A 10 3.69 -26.36 -11.35
N SER A 11 4.29 -27.44 -10.82
CA SER A 11 5.46 -27.33 -9.93
C SER A 11 6.72 -26.87 -10.65
N LYS A 12 6.88 -27.22 -11.94
CA LYS A 12 8.05 -26.83 -12.73
C LYS A 12 7.99 -25.37 -13.18
N GLU A 13 6.79 -24.85 -13.49
CA GLU A 13 6.59 -23.44 -13.81
C GLU A 13 6.61 -22.53 -12.57
N LEU A 14 6.02 -22.93 -11.44
CA LEU A 14 6.11 -22.16 -10.19
C LEU A 14 7.52 -22.17 -9.58
N GLY A 15 8.28 -23.25 -9.78
CA GLY A 15 9.66 -23.37 -9.28
C GLY A 15 10.59 -22.34 -9.92
N GLY A 16 10.52 -22.20 -11.26
CA GLY A 16 11.31 -21.20 -11.98
C GLY A 16 10.88 -19.77 -11.68
N HIS A 17 9.57 -19.54 -11.51
CA HIS A 17 9.06 -18.20 -11.15
C HIS A 17 9.49 -17.79 -9.73
N ARG A 18 9.51 -18.73 -8.77
CA ARG A 18 10.02 -18.48 -7.40
C ARG A 18 11.51 -18.18 -7.39
N GLU A 19 12.33 -18.86 -8.18
CA GLU A 19 13.76 -18.55 -8.27
C GLU A 19 14.03 -17.20 -8.95
N SER A 20 13.23 -16.84 -9.96
CA SER A 20 13.32 -15.51 -10.60
C SER A 20 12.95 -14.39 -9.63
N ILE A 21 11.88 -14.56 -8.84
CA ILE A 21 11.48 -13.60 -7.80
C ILE A 21 12.57 -13.51 -6.71
N MET A 22 13.19 -14.63 -6.34
CA MET A 22 14.28 -14.66 -5.35
C MET A 22 15.56 -13.96 -5.85
N ALA A 23 15.88 -14.10 -7.14
CA ALA A 23 17.02 -13.42 -7.76
C ALA A 23 16.79 -11.90 -7.84
N GLU A 24 15.55 -11.49 -8.12
CA GLU A 24 15.15 -10.09 -8.24
C GLU A 24 15.08 -9.37 -6.89
N LEU A 25 14.55 -10.03 -5.86
CA LEU A 25 14.56 -9.52 -4.48
C LEU A 25 15.97 -9.38 -3.91
N ARG A 26 16.94 -10.19 -4.37
CA ARG A 26 18.37 -10.02 -4.01
C ARG A 26 19.06 -8.90 -4.79
N ALA A 27 18.50 -8.50 -5.94
CA ALA A 27 19.12 -7.52 -6.84
C ALA A 27 18.73 -6.06 -6.54
N THR A 28 17.73 -5.81 -5.69
CA THR A 28 17.37 -4.45 -5.27
C THR A 28 18.44 -3.88 -4.35
N LYS A 29 19.43 -3.19 -4.92
CA LYS A 29 20.23 -2.21 -4.18
C LYS A 29 19.32 -1.04 -3.79
N PRO A 30 19.50 -0.44 -2.60
CA PRO A 30 18.85 0.83 -2.31
C PRO A 30 19.39 1.87 -3.30
N VAL A 31 18.52 2.40 -4.14
CA VAL A 31 18.83 3.56 -4.98
C VAL A 31 18.84 4.77 -4.04
N TYR A 32 20.02 5.12 -3.54
CA TYR A 32 20.25 6.45 -2.99
C TYR A 32 20.61 7.36 -4.16
N ASP A 33 19.60 8.03 -4.72
CA ASP A 33 19.86 9.21 -5.56
C ASP A 33 20.32 10.33 -4.63
N GLY A 34 21.64 10.47 -4.54
CA GLY A 34 22.28 11.59 -3.90
C GLY A 34 22.17 12.81 -4.80
N ASP A 35 21.30 13.74 -4.45
CA ASP A 35 21.55 15.18 -4.41
C ASP A 35 20.24 15.88 -4.03
N ASP A 36 20.11 16.23 -2.75
CA ASP A 36 19.69 17.57 -2.29
C ASP A 36 19.54 17.57 -0.77
N ASN A 37 20.29 18.47 -0.16
CA ASN A 37 20.42 18.67 1.27
C ASN A 37 19.18 19.35 1.85
N VAL A 38 18.32 18.62 2.57
CA VAL A 38 17.45 19.16 3.63
C VAL A 38 17.42 18.17 4.79
N GLU A 39 17.83 18.63 5.97
CA GLU A 39 17.69 17.95 7.26
C GLU A 39 16.27 17.38 7.46
N GLY A 40 16.17 16.07 7.54
CA GLY A 40 14.93 15.37 7.87
C GLY A 40 15.25 13.92 8.13
N SER A 41 15.28 13.54 9.42
CA SER A 41 15.44 12.17 9.95
C SER A 41 15.23 11.07 8.91
N ALA A 42 16.26 10.28 8.63
CA ALA A 42 16.17 9.06 7.84
C ALA A 42 14.95 8.23 8.31
N GLN A 43 13.82 8.33 7.60
CA GLN A 43 12.62 7.56 7.90
C GLN A 43 12.91 6.13 7.47
N ALA A 44 13.53 5.37 8.37
CA ALA A 44 13.82 3.96 8.15
C ALA A 44 12.49 3.22 7.92
N PHE A 45 12.28 2.76 6.70
CA PHE A 45 11.22 1.82 6.39
C PHE A 45 11.73 0.39 6.55
N ILE A 46 10.83 -0.53 6.86
CA ILE A 46 11.17 -1.93 7.13
C ILE A 46 10.68 -2.76 5.92
N PRO A 47 11.60 -3.34 5.11
CA PRO A 47 11.19 -4.21 4.02
C PRO A 47 10.58 -5.51 4.55
N PRO A 48 9.64 -6.12 3.82
CA PRO A 48 9.04 -7.38 4.25
C PRO A 48 10.07 -8.53 4.20
N PRO A 49 10.15 -9.36 5.26
CA PRO A 49 10.94 -10.59 5.21
C PRO A 49 10.43 -11.52 4.13
N VAL A 50 11.34 -12.18 3.41
CA VAL A 50 11.00 -13.12 2.34
C VAL A 50 10.08 -14.24 2.83
N ASP A 51 10.27 -14.71 4.07
CA ASP A 51 9.42 -15.75 4.66
C ASP A 51 7.96 -15.32 4.78
N VAL A 52 7.68 -14.03 5.03
CA VAL A 52 6.31 -13.49 5.08
C VAL A 52 5.68 -13.56 3.69
N LEU A 53 6.41 -13.10 2.67
CA LEU A 53 5.93 -13.09 1.28
C LEU A 53 5.71 -14.50 0.73
N VAL A 54 6.62 -15.43 1.04
CA VAL A 54 6.59 -16.79 0.51
C VAL A 54 5.57 -17.67 1.24
N ARG A 55 5.49 -17.57 2.57
CA ARG A 55 4.49 -18.29 3.36
C ARG A 55 3.07 -17.81 3.03
N GLY A 56 2.94 -16.53 2.66
CA GLY A 56 1.66 -15.90 2.44
C GLY A 56 0.89 -15.70 3.73
N GLY A 57 -0.40 -15.38 3.59
CA GLY A 57 -1.29 -15.14 4.72
C GLY A 57 -1.22 -13.72 5.29
N HIS A 58 -0.40 -12.85 4.68
CA HIS A 58 -0.31 -11.41 4.95
C HIS A 58 -1.42 -10.63 4.24
N ILE A 59 -1.64 -9.39 4.67
CA ILE A 59 -2.54 -8.44 4.04
C ILE A 59 -1.68 -7.50 3.19
N VAL A 60 -2.06 -7.29 1.94
CA VAL A 60 -1.42 -6.29 1.08
C VAL A 60 -2.30 -5.05 1.05
N PHE A 61 -1.74 -3.89 1.40
CA PHE A 61 -2.40 -2.59 1.35
C PHE A 61 -1.81 -1.79 0.18
N LEU A 62 -2.58 -1.62 -0.88
CA LEU A 62 -2.19 -0.88 -2.08
C LEU A 62 -2.69 0.56 -1.96
N SER A 63 -1.77 1.51 -2.00
CA SER A 63 -2.12 2.92 -2.05
C SER A 63 -2.12 3.44 -3.47
N VAL A 64 -3.30 3.66 -4.02
CA VAL A 64 -3.49 4.22 -5.37
C VAL A 64 -3.71 5.72 -5.21
N ALA A 65 -2.70 6.52 -5.53
CA ALA A 65 -2.86 7.96 -5.64
C ALA A 65 -3.59 8.29 -6.95
N GLY A 66 -4.55 9.20 -6.90
CA GLY A 66 -5.10 9.81 -8.11
C GLY A 66 -3.99 10.52 -8.89
N THR A 67 -3.91 10.27 -10.19
CA THR A 67 -3.06 11.03 -11.12
C THR A 67 -3.57 12.46 -11.19
N GLY A 68 -3.14 13.33 -10.27
CA GLY A 68 -3.17 14.76 -10.53
C GLY A 68 -2.22 15.06 -11.69
N ASP A 69 -2.58 16.01 -12.55
CA ASP A 69 -1.92 16.35 -13.83
C ASP A 69 -0.41 16.64 -13.79
N SER A 70 0.23 16.63 -12.61
CA SER A 70 1.64 16.92 -12.42
C SER A 70 2.58 15.71 -12.42
N GLY A 71 2.08 14.47 -12.53
CA GLY A 71 2.91 13.26 -12.60
C GLY A 71 3.84 13.03 -11.40
N LYS A 72 3.74 13.86 -10.36
CA LYS A 72 4.57 13.84 -9.16
C LYS A 72 3.77 13.13 -8.07
N SER A 73 4.25 11.97 -7.62
CA SER A 73 3.67 11.26 -6.48
C SER A 73 3.88 12.11 -5.23
N VAL A 74 2.86 12.87 -4.84
CA VAL A 74 2.89 13.62 -3.58
C VAL A 74 2.71 12.62 -2.45
N SER A 75 3.64 12.63 -1.49
CA SER A 75 3.46 11.89 -0.24
C SER A 75 2.24 12.48 0.49
N MET A 76 1.16 11.70 0.55
CA MET A 76 -0.10 12.04 1.20
C MET A 76 -0.27 11.17 2.45
N PRO A 77 -0.97 11.65 3.49
CA PRO A 77 -1.34 10.80 4.62
C PRO A 77 -2.32 9.74 4.13
N LEU A 78 -2.04 8.47 4.45
CA LEU A 78 -2.85 7.32 4.04
C LEU A 78 -3.79 6.83 5.14
N GLY A 79 -3.64 7.33 6.36
CA GLY A 79 -4.41 6.86 7.51
C GLY A 79 -4.10 5.41 7.87
N ILE A 80 -2.88 4.95 7.60
CA ILE A 80 -2.50 3.53 7.79
C ILE A 80 -2.67 3.15 9.26
N ALA A 81 -2.39 4.07 10.19
CA ALA A 81 -2.60 3.83 11.61
C ALA A 81 -4.05 3.43 11.93
N LYS A 82 -5.03 4.11 11.33
CA LYS A 82 -6.46 3.81 11.50
C LYS A 82 -6.89 2.47 10.91
N PHE A 83 -6.17 2.01 9.89
CA PHE A 83 -6.37 0.67 9.32
C PHE A 83 -5.73 -0.43 10.19
N VAL A 84 -4.53 -0.19 10.69
CA VAL A 84 -3.74 -1.18 11.44
C VAL A 84 -4.24 -1.34 12.88
N GLU A 85 -4.65 -0.26 13.54
CA GLU A 85 -5.10 -0.23 14.94
C GLU A 85 -6.16 -1.29 15.26
N PRO A 86 -7.30 -1.43 14.52
CA PRO A 86 -8.28 -2.46 14.81
C PRO A 86 -7.76 -3.89 14.56
N LEU A 87 -6.88 -4.07 13.57
CA LEU A 87 -6.25 -5.36 13.24
C LEU A 87 -5.17 -5.79 14.24
N ARG A 88 -4.73 -4.87 15.10
CA ARG A 88 -3.77 -5.10 16.18
C ARG A 88 -4.40 -4.97 17.56
N SER A 89 -5.73 -4.91 17.63
CA SER A 89 -6.45 -4.88 18.89
C SER A 89 -6.15 -6.12 19.74
N GLN A 90 -6.25 -5.98 21.06
CA GLN A 90 -6.05 -7.07 22.04
C GLN A 90 -6.96 -8.29 21.81
N TYR A 91 -8.04 -8.13 21.05
CA TYR A 91 -8.98 -9.20 20.70
C TYR A 91 -8.49 -10.06 19.53
N THR A 92 -7.45 -9.62 18.82
CA THR A 92 -6.86 -10.34 17.70
C THR A 92 -5.80 -11.32 18.19
N LYS A 93 -6.16 -12.60 18.25
CA LYS A 93 -5.27 -13.66 18.76
C LYS A 93 -4.03 -13.88 17.90
N GLN A 94 -4.14 -13.66 16.60
CA GLN A 94 -3.06 -13.89 15.62
C GLN A 94 -3.04 -12.75 14.61
N PRO A 95 -2.32 -11.65 14.90
CA PRO A 95 -2.19 -10.54 13.97
C PRO A 95 -1.51 -11.01 12.68
N ARG A 96 -2.14 -10.73 11.53
CA ARG A 96 -1.54 -11.01 10.21
C ARG A 96 -0.53 -9.93 9.85
N PRO A 97 0.61 -10.27 9.21
CA PRO A 97 1.50 -9.26 8.68
C PRO A 97 0.83 -8.37 7.64
N ILE A 98 1.22 -7.11 7.57
CA ILE A 98 0.67 -6.12 6.64
C ILE A 98 1.82 -5.60 5.78
N VAL A 99 1.65 -5.62 4.46
CA VAL A 99 2.61 -5.11 3.48
C VAL A 99 1.97 -3.93 2.76
N VAL A 100 2.51 -2.74 2.95
CA VAL A 100 2.04 -1.51 2.32
C VAL A 100 2.82 -1.25 1.05
N VAL A 101 2.13 -1.07 -0.08
CA VAL A 101 2.71 -0.74 -1.38
C VAL A 101 2.27 0.65 -1.78
N ALA A 102 3.22 1.56 -1.97
CA ALA A 102 2.97 2.92 -2.44
C ALA A 102 4.17 3.46 -3.21
N SER A 103 3.93 4.40 -4.12
CA SER A 103 4.98 5.01 -4.95
C SER A 103 5.97 5.85 -4.15
N SER A 104 5.62 6.27 -2.94
CA SER A 104 6.47 7.04 -2.04
C SER A 104 6.10 6.73 -0.59
N LEU A 105 7.04 6.92 0.34
CA LEU A 105 6.78 6.70 1.76
C LEU A 105 5.66 7.65 2.26
N PRO A 106 4.59 7.12 2.89
CA PRO A 106 3.49 7.93 3.40
C PRO A 106 3.93 8.90 4.50
N LYS A 107 3.35 10.11 4.56
CA LYS A 107 3.68 11.11 5.60
C LYS A 107 3.41 10.60 7.01
N ASP A 108 2.34 9.82 7.16
CA ASP A 108 1.88 9.18 8.41
C ASP A 108 2.62 7.86 8.72
N TRP A 109 3.65 7.49 7.94
CA TRP A 109 4.40 6.24 8.17
C TRP A 109 5.04 6.16 9.56
N HIS A 110 5.43 7.31 10.11
CA HIS A 110 6.01 7.41 11.44
C HIS A 110 5.08 6.93 12.57
N GLU A 111 3.77 6.93 12.36
CA GLU A 111 2.77 6.45 13.31
C GLU A 111 2.71 4.91 13.35
N VAL A 112 3.07 4.26 12.24
CA VAL A 112 2.93 2.80 12.08
C VAL A 112 4.25 2.04 12.12
N ARG A 113 5.39 2.72 11.96
CA ARG A 113 6.71 2.07 11.94
C ARG A 113 7.07 1.32 13.23
N SER A 114 6.45 1.68 14.37
CA SER A 114 6.65 1.01 15.67
C SER A 114 5.76 -0.21 15.85
N ILE A 115 4.76 -0.40 14.99
CA ILE A 115 3.83 -1.51 15.05
C ILE A 115 4.49 -2.76 14.45
N THR A 116 4.36 -3.89 15.13
CA THR A 116 4.94 -5.16 14.67
C THR A 116 4.24 -5.71 13.44
N ASP A 117 5.04 -6.38 12.60
CA ASP A 117 4.60 -7.03 11.36
C ASP A 117 3.90 -6.08 10.38
N VAL A 118 4.38 -4.83 10.29
CA VAL A 118 4.00 -3.85 9.27
C VAL A 118 5.23 -3.52 8.44
N TYR A 119 5.12 -3.71 7.13
CA TYR A 119 6.23 -3.59 6.19
C TYR A 119 5.88 -2.63 5.06
N PHE A 120 6.90 -2.05 4.44
CA PHE A 120 6.74 -1.15 3.31
C PHE A 120 7.47 -1.68 2.09
N VAL A 121 6.83 -1.55 0.93
CA VAL A 121 7.39 -1.81 -0.39
C VAL A 121 7.17 -0.55 -1.21
N GLU A 122 8.25 0.13 -1.52
CA GLU A 122 8.22 1.24 -2.48
C GLU A 122 8.03 0.67 -3.90
N GLY A 123 6.99 1.14 -4.57
CA GLY A 123 6.63 0.66 -5.89
C GLY A 123 5.27 1.16 -6.36
N ASN A 124 4.97 0.93 -7.63
CA ASN A 124 3.71 1.34 -8.20
C ASN A 124 2.62 0.28 -7.92
N PRO A 125 1.50 0.63 -7.26
CA PRO A 125 0.42 -0.31 -6.92
C PRO A 125 -0.29 -0.93 -8.13
N VAL A 126 -0.10 -0.40 -9.34
CA VAL A 126 -0.63 -0.99 -10.58
C VAL A 126 0.41 -1.79 -11.37
N SER A 127 1.68 -1.72 -10.97
CA SER A 127 2.75 -2.44 -11.65
C SER A 127 2.73 -3.91 -11.26
N PRO A 128 2.61 -4.86 -12.22
CA PRO A 128 2.62 -6.29 -11.92
C PRO A 128 3.94 -6.73 -11.26
N PHE A 129 5.03 -6.02 -11.54
CA PHE A 129 6.34 -6.24 -10.92
C PHE A 129 6.32 -5.97 -9.42
N ASP A 130 5.81 -4.80 -9.01
CA ASP A 130 5.74 -4.42 -7.60
C ASP A 130 4.70 -5.23 -6.84
N LEU A 131 3.60 -5.60 -7.49
CA LEU A 131 2.61 -6.53 -6.94
C LEU A 131 3.20 -7.92 -6.68
N SER A 132 4.05 -8.43 -7.58
CA SER A 132 4.78 -9.68 -7.37
C SER A 132 5.74 -9.59 -6.18
N ARG A 133 6.51 -8.49 -6.10
CA ARG A 133 7.42 -8.21 -4.97
C ARG A 133 6.69 -8.09 -3.63
N ALA A 134 5.47 -7.57 -3.61
CA ALA A 134 4.62 -7.48 -2.43
C ALA A 134 3.94 -8.81 -2.04
N GLY A 135 4.15 -9.88 -2.82
CA GLY A 135 3.56 -11.20 -2.55
C GLY A 135 2.04 -11.19 -2.70
N VAL A 136 1.49 -10.44 -3.65
CA VAL A 136 0.04 -10.32 -3.85
C VAL A 136 -0.64 -11.67 -4.14
N LEU A 137 0.06 -12.58 -4.84
CA LEU A 137 -0.47 -13.90 -5.18
C LEU A 137 -0.61 -14.84 -3.96
N SER A 138 0.15 -14.60 -2.90
CA SER A 138 0.13 -15.38 -1.65
C SER A 138 -0.57 -14.63 -0.50
N ALA A 139 -1.06 -13.42 -0.75
CA ALA A 139 -1.76 -12.60 0.23
C ALA A 139 -3.09 -13.25 0.64
N TRP A 140 -3.45 -13.08 1.91
CA TRP A 140 -4.77 -13.46 2.42
C TRP A 140 -5.86 -12.49 1.98
N ALA A 141 -5.51 -11.21 1.94
CA ALA A 141 -6.41 -10.15 1.50
C ALA A 141 -5.60 -9.03 0.84
N ILE A 142 -6.23 -8.37 -0.12
CA ILE A 142 -5.69 -7.20 -0.81
C ILE A 142 -6.68 -6.06 -0.55
N VAL A 143 -6.16 -4.96 0.00
CA VAL A 143 -6.90 -3.73 0.26
C VAL A 143 -6.42 -2.70 -0.73
N ILE A 144 -7.34 -2.13 -1.50
CA ILE A 144 -7.05 -1.02 -2.42
C ILE A 144 -7.57 0.24 -1.76
N HIS A 145 -6.65 1.12 -1.39
CA HIS A 145 -6.96 2.41 -0.81
C HIS A 145 -6.68 3.50 -1.82
N GLN A 146 -7.73 4.22 -2.20
CA GLN A 146 -7.60 5.42 -3.02
C GLN A 146 -7.39 6.60 -2.10
N ALA A 147 -6.22 7.24 -2.18
CA ALA A 147 -6.01 8.50 -1.49
C ALA A 147 -6.93 9.56 -2.12
N PRO A 148 -7.56 10.44 -1.33
CA PRO A 148 -8.40 11.50 -1.87
C PRO A 148 -7.59 12.31 -2.86
N ASP A 149 -8.19 12.56 -4.02
CA ASP A 149 -7.60 13.38 -5.05
C ASP A 149 -7.71 14.84 -4.59
N ASN A 150 -6.56 15.52 -4.50
CA ASN A 150 -6.55 16.94 -4.13
C ASN A 150 -7.08 17.84 -5.27
N SER A 151 -7.73 17.26 -6.28
CA SER A 151 -8.38 17.91 -7.43
C SER A 151 -9.61 18.73 -7.04
N LEU A 152 -10.08 18.64 -5.79
CA LEU A 152 -11.15 19.48 -5.25
C LEU A 152 -10.62 20.77 -4.59
N GLY A 153 -9.43 21.22 -4.99
CA GLY A 153 -8.82 22.47 -4.52
C GLY A 153 -9.31 23.74 -5.22
N ASP A 154 -10.05 23.64 -6.32
CA ASP A 154 -10.61 24.79 -7.06
C ASP A 154 -12.09 24.54 -7.38
N ALA A 155 -12.90 24.22 -6.36
CA ALA A 155 -14.33 24.45 -6.44
C ALA A 155 -14.60 25.93 -6.17
N ASP A 156 -14.48 26.71 -7.25
CA ASP A 156 -15.22 27.93 -7.50
C ASP A 156 -16.62 27.87 -6.88
N GLY A 157 -17.04 28.98 -6.27
CA GLY A 157 -18.24 29.09 -5.46
C GLY A 157 -19.50 28.63 -6.21
N GLY A 158 -20.02 27.47 -5.84
CA GLY A 158 -21.29 26.93 -6.32
C GLY A 158 -22.13 26.44 -5.16
N GLU A 159 -23.11 27.27 -4.78
CA GLU A 159 -24.43 26.88 -4.26
C GLU A 159 -24.50 25.83 -3.14
N ASN A 160 -24.27 26.26 -1.90
CA ASN A 160 -25.11 25.80 -0.78
C ASN A 160 -25.70 27.04 -0.10
N GLU A 161 -26.49 27.79 -0.87
CA GLU A 161 -27.39 28.80 -0.35
C GLU A 161 -28.52 28.07 0.40
N MET A 162 -28.30 27.83 1.69
CA MET A 162 -29.40 27.51 2.61
C MET A 162 -30.19 28.80 2.83
N VAL A 163 -31.18 29.03 1.96
CA VAL A 163 -32.22 30.02 2.20
C VAL A 163 -33.07 29.46 3.34
N ASP A 164 -32.81 29.92 4.57
CA ASP A 164 -33.78 29.80 5.64
C ASP A 164 -35.02 30.58 5.20
N ALA A 165 -36.00 29.86 4.66
CA ALA A 165 -37.29 30.40 4.33
C ALA A 165 -37.99 30.78 5.65
N ASP A 166 -37.90 32.07 5.98
CA ASP A 166 -38.84 32.76 6.84
C ASP A 166 -40.27 32.44 6.37
N ALA A 167 -40.98 31.63 7.15
CA ALA A 167 -42.41 31.42 7.02
C ALA A 167 -43.09 32.06 8.23
N GLY A 168 -43.11 33.39 8.25
CA GLY A 168 -44.20 34.11 8.89
C GLY A 168 -45.45 33.96 8.03
N ASP A 169 -46.50 33.37 8.58
CA ASP A 169 -47.87 33.73 8.19
C ASP A 169 -48.75 33.79 9.43
N GLY A 170 -49.41 34.93 9.58
CA GLY A 170 -50.27 35.27 10.70
C GLY A 170 -51.71 34.88 10.45
N GLY A 171 -52.43 34.65 11.55
CA GLY A 171 -53.88 34.42 11.57
C GLY A 171 -54.35 34.00 12.94
#